data_AF-A0AAP0ISN3-F1
#
_entry.id   AF-A0AAP0ISN3-F1
#
_cell.length_a   1.000
_cell.length_b   1.000
_cell.length_c   1.000
_cell.angle_alpha   90.00
_cell.angle_beta   90.00
_cell.angle_gamma   90.00
#
_symmetry.space_group_name_H-M   'P 1'
#
loop_
_entity.id
_entity.type
_entity.pdbx_description
1 polymer ?
#
loop_
_entity_poly.entity_id
_entity_poly.type
_entity_poly.pdbx_seq_one_letter_code
_entity_poly.pdbx_strand_id
1 'polypeptide(L)'
;MIFLQISENTPFPAAFRKISGWNWAGNVVSAGASLGIVASLLVAMLGQARYLCVIGRARLIPFWLAKVHPLTGTPLNATLFLGTCTASVALFTDLEIVVQMISIGILVVFYLVANALVYRRYVIAANNVNVALPTLLFLFLLSLCSLGFSLSWKLKQHWWSLALFGAASLIVTAFFHCMVLCPPRATERWSVPMMPWPAAVSIFLNVFLMTTLNKRAFQRFGIWACLVTLFYVLYGVHSTYTAEEIEGGIESNQVINPNQSNANGNHPNKQEISLV
;
A
#
# COMPACT_ATOMS: atom_id res chain seq x y z
N MET A 1 43.14 -9.65 -3.68
CA MET A 1 43.29 -8.31 -4.30
C MET A 1 42.11 -7.91 -5.22
N ILE A 2 41.26 -8.82 -5.68
CA ILE A 2 40.14 -8.53 -6.63
C ILE A 2 38.94 -7.82 -5.97
N PHE A 3 38.65 -8.07 -4.69
CA PHE A 3 37.51 -7.45 -3.98
C PHE A 3 37.67 -5.95 -3.67
N LEU A 4 38.86 -5.37 -3.82
CA LEU A 4 39.14 -3.96 -3.47
C LEU A 4 38.82 -2.97 -4.62
N GLN A 5 38.43 -3.43 -5.81
CA GLN A 5 38.13 -2.57 -6.97
C GLN A 5 36.65 -2.34 -7.24
N ILE A 6 35.74 -2.98 -6.49
CA ILE A 6 34.31 -2.66 -6.54
C ILE A 6 34.05 -1.54 -5.53
N SER A 7 33.69 -0.36 -6.03
CA SER A 7 32.97 0.61 -5.20
C SER A 7 31.54 0.13 -5.05
N GLU A 8 30.92 0.39 -3.88
CA GLU A 8 29.54 0.04 -3.53
C GLU A 8 28.51 0.47 -4.60
N ASN A 9 28.88 1.47 -5.41
CA ASN A 9 28.03 2.11 -6.40
C ASN A 9 28.21 1.53 -7.83
N THR A 10 29.02 0.50 -8.01
CA THR A 10 29.31 -0.05 -9.35
C THR A 10 28.14 -0.92 -9.82
N PRO A 11 27.46 -0.57 -10.95
CA PRO A 11 26.38 -1.40 -11.48
C PRO A 11 26.88 -2.79 -11.89
N PHE A 12 26.06 -3.83 -11.70
CA PHE A 12 26.40 -5.21 -12.06
C PHE A 12 26.98 -5.38 -13.48
N PRO A 13 26.44 -4.75 -14.55
CA PRO A 13 27.04 -4.84 -15.89
C PRO A 13 28.47 -4.31 -15.98
N ALA A 14 28.79 -3.26 -15.20
CA ALA A 14 30.13 -2.67 -15.16
C ALA A 14 31.12 -3.56 -14.38
N ALA A 15 30.65 -4.30 -13.38
CA ALA A 15 31.47 -5.26 -12.64
C ALA A 15 31.93 -6.42 -13.54
N PHE A 16 31.04 -6.97 -14.39
CA PHE A 16 31.40 -8.05 -15.33
C PHE A 16 32.48 -7.63 -16.34
N ARG A 17 32.41 -6.38 -16.82
CA ARG A 17 33.41 -5.81 -17.73
C ARG A 17 34.77 -5.65 -17.06
N LYS A 18 34.79 -5.16 -15.80
CA LYS A 18 36.04 -4.91 -15.06
C LYS A 18 36.75 -6.18 -14.57
N ILE A 19 36.01 -7.21 -14.17
CA ILE A 19 36.61 -8.42 -13.56
C ILE A 19 37.00 -9.48 -14.58
N SER A 20 36.15 -9.72 -15.60
CA SER A 20 36.22 -10.94 -16.42
C SER A 20 36.52 -10.67 -17.90
N GLY A 21 36.54 -9.40 -18.34
CA GLY A 21 36.71 -9.04 -19.76
C GLY A 21 35.53 -9.45 -20.65
N TRP A 22 34.44 -9.98 -20.07
CA TRP A 22 33.27 -10.47 -20.79
C TRP A 22 32.33 -9.32 -21.19
N ASN A 23 32.71 -8.60 -22.25
CA ASN A 23 31.94 -7.49 -22.80
C ASN A 23 30.53 -7.90 -23.27
N TRP A 24 30.39 -9.13 -23.80
CA TRP A 24 29.10 -9.68 -24.24
C TRP A 24 28.12 -9.80 -23.06
N ALA A 25 28.58 -10.29 -21.91
CA ALA A 25 27.74 -10.47 -20.72
C ALA A 25 27.27 -9.13 -20.16
N GLY A 26 28.13 -8.11 -20.11
CA GLY A 26 27.74 -6.76 -19.71
C GLY A 26 26.66 -6.14 -20.62
N ASN A 27 26.75 -6.36 -21.94
CA ASN A 27 25.76 -5.86 -22.90
C ASN A 27 24.41 -6.58 -22.75
N VAL A 28 24.42 -7.90 -22.58
CA VAL A 28 23.18 -8.69 -22.38
C VAL A 28 22.50 -8.30 -21.06
N VAL A 29 23.25 -8.20 -19.96
CA VAL A 29 22.69 -7.84 -18.64
C VAL A 29 22.16 -6.39 -18.64
N SER A 30 22.84 -5.45 -19.30
CA SER A 30 22.34 -4.06 -19.41
C SER A 30 21.10 -3.94 -20.29
N ALA A 31 21.02 -4.69 -21.40
CA ALA A 31 19.81 -4.78 -22.21
C ALA A 31 18.64 -5.40 -21.42
N GLY A 32 18.89 -6.48 -20.68
CA GLY A 32 17.90 -7.09 -19.80
C GLY A 32 17.43 -6.15 -18.67
N ALA A 33 18.36 -5.44 -18.03
CA ALA A 33 18.05 -4.48 -16.97
C ALA A 33 17.19 -3.32 -17.47
N SER A 34 17.54 -2.73 -18.63
CA SER A 34 16.77 -1.63 -19.21
C SER A 34 15.37 -2.08 -19.63
N LEU A 35 15.24 -3.24 -20.30
CA LEU A 35 13.94 -3.79 -20.68
C LEU A 35 13.08 -4.14 -19.45
N GLY A 36 13.69 -4.69 -18.40
CA GLY A 36 13.03 -4.99 -17.14
C GLY A 36 12.49 -3.75 -16.44
N ILE A 37 13.28 -2.67 -16.36
CA ILE A 37 12.85 -1.40 -15.77
C ILE A 37 11.68 -0.80 -16.57
N VAL A 38 11.76 -0.79 -17.90
CA VAL A 38 10.68 -0.29 -18.77
C VAL A 38 9.40 -1.10 -18.58
N ALA A 39 9.51 -2.44 -18.51
CA ALA A 39 8.36 -3.31 -18.28
C ALA A 39 7.73 -3.07 -16.90
N SER A 40 8.54 -2.98 -15.83
CA SER A 40 8.04 -2.69 -14.48
C SER A 40 7.37 -1.31 -14.39
N LEU A 41 7.94 -0.29 -15.05
CA LEU A 41 7.34 1.05 -15.13
C LEU A 41 5.98 1.00 -15.83
N LEU A 42 5.89 0.30 -16.97
CA LEU A 42 4.65 0.19 -17.73
C LEU A 42 3.54 -0.51 -16.92
N VAL A 43 3.87 -1.60 -16.23
CA VAL A 43 2.93 -2.31 -15.34
C VAL A 43 2.48 -1.42 -14.18
N ALA A 44 3.41 -0.68 -13.56
CA ALA A 44 3.10 0.23 -12.46
C ALA A 44 2.15 1.36 -12.90
N MET A 45 2.41 1.98 -14.05
CA MET A 45 1.57 3.05 -14.60
C MET A 45 0.15 2.55 -14.90
N LEU A 46 0.00 1.36 -15.48
CA LEU A 46 -1.31 0.77 -15.75
C LEU A 46 -2.06 0.43 -14.46
N GLY A 47 -1.36 -0.07 -13.44
CA GLY A 47 -1.95 -0.38 -12.13
C GLY A 47 -2.47 0.86 -11.42
N GLN A 48 -1.66 1.93 -11.37
CA GLN A 48 -2.02 3.18 -10.71
C GLN A 48 -3.20 3.88 -11.40
N ALA A 49 -3.25 3.90 -12.74
CA ALA A 49 -4.35 4.51 -13.48
C ALA A 49 -5.69 3.79 -13.25
N ARG A 50 -5.67 2.45 -13.14
CA ARG A 50 -6.88 1.67 -12.83
C ARG A 50 -7.37 1.91 -11.41
N TYR A 51 -6.47 1.93 -10.44
CA TYR A 51 -6.81 2.25 -9.06
C TYR A 51 -7.45 3.64 -8.94
N LEU A 52 -6.86 4.63 -9.62
CA LEU A 52 -7.41 5.98 -9.66
C LEU A 52 -8.79 6.03 -10.34
N CYS A 53 -9.01 5.29 -11.43
CA CYS A 53 -10.31 5.25 -12.10
C CYS A 53 -11.41 4.72 -11.16
N VAL A 54 -11.14 3.67 -10.38
CA VAL A 54 -12.09 3.11 -9.41
C VAL A 54 -12.41 4.14 -8.30
N ILE A 55 -11.40 4.85 -7.79
CA ILE A 55 -11.59 5.93 -6.82
C ILE A 55 -12.38 7.10 -7.43
N GLY A 56 -12.14 7.41 -8.71
CA GLY A 56 -12.89 8.42 -9.45
C GLY A 56 -14.35 8.07 -9.64
N ARG A 57 -14.67 6.79 -9.89
CA ARG A 57 -16.07 6.30 -9.94
C ARG A 57 -16.76 6.46 -8.58
N ALA A 58 -16.02 6.30 -7.49
CA ALA A 58 -16.51 6.55 -6.12
C ALA A 58 -16.64 8.05 -5.77
N ARG A 59 -16.41 8.98 -6.73
CA ARG A 59 -16.47 10.45 -6.56
C ARG A 59 -15.55 11.01 -5.46
N LEU A 60 -14.52 10.25 -5.08
CA LEU A 60 -13.49 10.66 -4.11
C LEU A 60 -12.43 11.59 -4.71
N ILE A 61 -12.39 11.72 -6.04
CA ILE A 61 -11.46 12.55 -6.83
C ILE A 61 -12.23 13.12 -8.06
N PRO A 62 -11.72 14.12 -8.81
CA PRO A 62 -12.47 14.76 -9.90
C PRO A 62 -12.95 13.76 -10.95
N PHE A 63 -14.24 13.89 -11.34
CA PHE A 63 -14.93 12.98 -12.26
C PHE A 63 -14.25 12.88 -13.64
N TRP A 64 -13.49 13.89 -14.04
CA TRP A 64 -12.67 13.86 -15.27
C TRP A 64 -11.67 12.69 -15.30
N LEU A 65 -11.15 12.27 -14.14
CA LEU A 65 -10.24 11.12 -13.99
C LEU A 65 -10.95 9.77 -14.07
N ALA A 66 -12.28 9.74 -13.85
CA ALA A 66 -13.10 8.54 -13.96
C ALA A 66 -13.53 8.23 -15.41
N LYS A 67 -13.38 9.19 -16.33
CA LYS A 67 -13.82 9.05 -17.73
C LYS A 67 -12.91 8.08 -18.48
N VAL A 68 -13.50 6.96 -18.89
CA VAL A 68 -12.83 5.92 -19.70
C VAL A 68 -13.08 6.19 -21.18
N HIS A 69 -12.07 5.96 -22.03
CA HIS A 69 -12.21 6.14 -23.47
C HIS A 69 -13.04 4.99 -24.09
N PRO A 70 -14.08 5.29 -24.89
CA PRO A 70 -15.08 4.30 -25.31
C PRO A 70 -14.54 3.21 -26.25
N LEU A 71 -13.48 3.50 -27.03
CA LEU A 71 -12.92 2.55 -28.00
C LEU A 71 -11.84 1.63 -27.40
N THR A 72 -11.12 2.09 -26.37
CA THR A 72 -9.98 1.35 -25.80
C THR A 72 -10.28 0.76 -24.43
N GLY A 73 -11.36 1.20 -23.76
CA GLY A 73 -11.70 0.76 -22.40
C GLY A 73 -10.65 1.16 -21.35
N THR A 74 -9.72 2.04 -21.69
CA THR A 74 -8.61 2.46 -20.82
C THR A 74 -8.80 3.89 -20.30
N PRO A 75 -8.47 4.17 -19.02
CA PRO A 75 -8.58 5.50 -18.43
C PRO A 75 -7.39 6.39 -18.86
N LEU A 76 -7.38 6.85 -20.12
CA LEU A 76 -6.29 7.65 -20.70
C LEU A 76 -6.00 8.93 -19.90
N ASN A 77 -7.04 9.64 -19.48
CA ASN A 77 -6.91 10.89 -18.70
C ASN A 77 -6.18 10.66 -17.37
N ALA A 78 -6.51 9.57 -16.67
CA ALA A 78 -5.86 9.20 -15.42
C ALA A 78 -4.39 8.83 -15.63
N THR A 79 -4.09 8.05 -16.69
CA THR A 79 -2.72 7.66 -17.02
C THR A 79 -1.85 8.86 -17.35
N LEU A 80 -2.35 9.79 -18.17
CA LEU A 80 -1.59 10.97 -18.58
C LEU A 80 -1.33 11.90 -17.39
N PHE A 81 -2.36 12.16 -16.58
CA PHE A 81 -2.23 12.98 -15.38
C PHE A 81 -1.22 12.41 -14.37
N LEU A 82 -1.34 11.12 -14.00
CA LEU A 82 -0.37 10.50 -13.10
C LEU A 82 1.03 10.45 -13.70
N GLY A 83 1.14 10.15 -15.00
CA GLY A 83 2.43 10.14 -15.69
C GLY A 83 3.13 11.48 -15.62
N THR A 84 2.41 12.58 -15.88
CA THR A 84 2.97 13.93 -15.78
C THR A 84 3.35 14.27 -14.34
N CYS A 85 2.55 13.89 -13.35
CA CYS A 85 2.89 14.09 -11.93
C CYS A 85 4.13 13.29 -11.52
N THR A 86 4.19 12.00 -11.86
CA THR A 86 5.34 11.13 -11.54
C THR A 86 6.60 11.57 -12.28
N ALA A 87 6.50 11.97 -13.55
CA ALA A 87 7.63 12.51 -14.31
C ALA A 87 8.17 13.81 -13.69
N SER A 88 7.28 14.71 -13.27
CA SER A 88 7.67 15.92 -12.55
C SER A 88 8.43 15.59 -11.26
N VAL A 89 7.89 14.69 -10.43
CA VAL A 89 8.56 14.27 -9.18
C VAL A 89 9.92 13.63 -9.45
N ALA A 90 10.03 12.79 -10.47
CA ALA A 90 11.28 12.15 -10.87
C ALA A 90 12.33 13.14 -11.40
N LEU A 91 11.90 14.25 -12.02
CA LEU A 91 12.80 15.27 -12.55
C LEU A 91 13.35 16.21 -11.46
N PHE A 92 12.56 16.49 -10.42
CA PHE A 92 12.94 17.42 -9.34
C PHE A 92 13.49 16.76 -8.08
N THR A 93 13.47 15.42 -7.97
CA THR A 93 13.82 14.71 -6.73
C THR A 93 14.93 13.69 -6.95
N ASP A 94 15.95 13.73 -6.10
CA ASP A 94 17.03 12.73 -6.12
C ASP A 94 16.53 11.30 -5.82
N LEU A 95 17.10 10.32 -6.53
CA LEU A 95 16.75 8.90 -6.40
C LEU A 95 16.82 8.41 -4.95
N GLU A 96 17.85 8.82 -4.20
CA GLU A 96 18.02 8.39 -2.80
C GLU A 96 16.84 8.84 -1.92
N ILE A 97 16.35 10.07 -2.13
CA ILE A 97 15.22 10.62 -1.38
C ILE A 97 13.95 9.85 -1.72
N VAL A 98 13.71 9.58 -3.01
CA VAL A 98 12.56 8.83 -3.48
C VAL A 98 12.58 7.39 -2.94
N VAL A 99 13.71 6.70 -2.99
CA VAL A 99 13.86 5.33 -2.47
C VAL A 99 13.63 5.28 -0.97
N GLN A 100 14.15 6.24 -0.20
CA GLN A 100 13.89 6.32 1.24
C GLN A 100 12.40 6.53 1.55
N MET A 101 11.72 7.38 0.79
CA MET A 101 10.30 7.68 0.97
C MET A 101 9.41 6.48 0.60
N ILE A 102 9.70 5.81 -0.52
CA ILE A 102 9.02 4.58 -0.94
C ILE A 102 9.23 3.48 0.09
N SER A 103 10.45 3.29 0.58
CA SER A 103 10.76 2.24 1.56
C SER A 103 9.94 2.42 2.84
N ILE A 104 9.87 3.64 3.39
CA ILE A 104 9.02 3.93 4.56
C ILE A 104 7.55 3.65 4.23
N GLY A 105 7.06 4.14 3.09
CA GLY A 105 5.66 3.96 2.70
C GLY A 105 5.25 2.48 2.57
N ILE A 106 6.06 1.67 1.89
CA ILE A 106 5.79 0.24 1.73
C ILE A 106 5.89 -0.50 3.06
N LEU A 107 6.82 -0.15 3.94
CA LEU A 107 6.91 -0.72 5.30
C LEU A 107 5.67 -0.38 6.14
N VAL A 108 5.15 0.85 6.07
CA VAL A 108 3.89 1.25 6.73
C VAL A 108 2.71 0.46 6.17
N VAL A 109 2.60 0.33 4.85
CA VAL A 109 1.51 -0.43 4.22
C VAL A 109 1.56 -1.91 4.62
N PHE A 110 2.73 -2.55 4.57
CA PHE A 110 2.86 -3.95 4.99
C PHE A 110 2.59 -4.13 6.48
N TYR A 111 3.00 -3.19 7.33
CA TYR A 111 2.63 -3.19 8.74
C TYR A 111 1.10 -3.12 8.92
N LEU A 112 0.43 -2.19 8.24
CA LEU A 112 -1.03 -2.04 8.32
C LEU A 112 -1.77 -3.27 7.79
N VAL A 113 -1.33 -3.83 6.65
CA VAL A 113 -1.92 -5.03 6.06
C VAL A 113 -1.76 -6.23 6.99
N ALA A 114 -0.60 -6.44 7.59
CA ALA A 114 -0.39 -7.53 8.53
C ALA A 114 -1.30 -7.41 9.77
N ASN A 115 -1.44 -6.21 10.34
CA ASN A 115 -2.38 -5.96 11.43
C ASN A 115 -3.84 -6.17 11.01
N ALA A 116 -4.23 -5.66 9.84
CA ALA A 116 -5.58 -5.79 9.31
C ALA A 116 -5.97 -7.26 9.03
N LEU A 117 -5.04 -8.07 8.52
CA LEU A 117 -5.26 -9.50 8.30
C LEU A 117 -5.50 -10.26 9.61
N VAL A 118 -4.73 -9.97 10.66
CA VAL A 118 -4.92 -10.55 12.00
C VAL A 118 -6.28 -10.11 12.54
N TYR A 119 -6.58 -8.80 12.52
CA TYR A 119 -7.86 -8.28 13.01
C TYR A 119 -9.06 -8.90 12.28
N ARG A 120 -9.02 -8.96 10.94
CA ARG A 120 -10.09 -9.56 10.12
C ARG A 120 -10.28 -11.05 10.44
N ARG A 121 -9.21 -11.79 10.67
CA ARG A 121 -9.28 -13.23 10.95
C ARG A 121 -9.82 -13.54 12.33
N TYR A 122 -9.48 -12.76 13.36
CA TYR A 122 -9.85 -13.08 14.74
C TYR A 122 -11.11 -12.35 15.22
N VAL A 123 -11.42 -11.17 14.69
CA VAL A 123 -12.56 -10.36 15.14
C VAL A 123 -13.74 -10.50 14.20
N ILE A 124 -13.53 -10.24 12.91
CA ILE A 124 -14.61 -10.21 11.91
C ILE A 124 -15.10 -11.63 11.63
N ALA A 125 -14.19 -12.60 11.45
CA ALA A 125 -14.59 -13.98 11.20
C ALA A 125 -15.20 -14.67 12.43
N ALA A 126 -14.87 -14.22 13.66
CA ALA A 126 -15.43 -14.78 14.88
C ALA A 126 -16.79 -14.18 15.27
N ASN A 127 -17.18 -13.03 14.70
CA ASN A 127 -18.36 -12.24 15.10
C ASN A 127 -18.54 -12.07 16.62
N ASN A 128 -17.43 -11.99 17.36
CA ASN A 128 -17.39 -11.92 18.82
C ASN A 128 -16.63 -10.66 19.26
N VAL A 129 -17.36 -9.64 19.72
CA VAL A 129 -16.77 -8.35 20.15
C VAL A 129 -15.81 -8.54 21.33
N ASN A 130 -16.04 -9.55 22.17
CA ASN A 130 -15.17 -9.89 23.30
C ASN A 130 -13.77 -10.39 22.88
N VAL A 131 -13.60 -10.81 21.63
CA VAL A 131 -12.31 -11.25 21.06
C VAL A 131 -11.55 -10.07 20.41
N ALA A 132 -12.21 -8.94 20.19
CA ALA A 132 -11.59 -7.74 19.59
C ALA A 132 -10.52 -7.12 20.48
N LEU A 133 -10.86 -6.91 21.75
CA LEU A 133 -9.96 -6.30 22.74
C LEU A 133 -8.69 -7.13 23.00
N PRO A 134 -8.74 -8.46 23.24
CA PRO A 134 -7.52 -9.25 23.42
C PRO A 134 -6.68 -9.35 22.14
N THR A 135 -7.30 -9.34 20.95
CA THR A 135 -6.57 -9.30 19.67
C THR A 135 -5.84 -7.97 19.48
N LEU A 136 -6.49 -6.84 19.79
CA LEU A 136 -5.85 -5.53 19.72
C LEU A 136 -4.73 -5.37 20.77
N LEU A 137 -4.94 -5.87 21.99
CA LEU A 137 -3.91 -5.89 23.03
C LEU A 137 -2.71 -6.70 22.56
N PHE A 138 -2.92 -7.88 22.00
CA PHE A 138 -1.85 -8.69 21.42
C PHE A 138 -1.05 -7.94 20.34
N LEU A 139 -1.73 -7.32 19.38
CA LEU A 139 -1.07 -6.54 18.32
C LEU A 139 -0.27 -5.36 18.89
N PHE A 140 -0.83 -4.65 19.86
CA PHE A 140 -0.17 -3.53 20.53
C PHE A 140 1.07 -4.01 21.30
N LEU A 141 0.95 -5.10 22.06
CA LEU A 141 2.05 -5.68 22.83
C LEU A 141 3.17 -6.21 21.93
N LEU A 142 2.82 -6.83 20.79
CA LEU A 142 3.77 -7.28 19.77
C LEU A 142 4.54 -6.10 19.16
N SER A 143 3.83 -5.00 18.84
CA SER A 143 4.45 -3.78 18.31
C SER A 143 5.39 -3.12 19.33
N LEU A 144 4.99 -3.05 20.60
CA LEU A 144 5.80 -2.54 21.71
C LEU A 144 7.06 -3.39 21.94
N CYS A 145 6.93 -4.71 21.91
CA CYS A 145 8.05 -5.63 22.06
C CYS A 145 9.07 -5.47 20.92
N SER A 146 8.59 -5.30 19.68
CA SER A 146 9.45 -5.04 18.52
C SER A 146 10.10 -3.65 18.58
N LEU A 147 9.41 -2.62 19.07
CA LEU A 147 10.00 -1.32 19.33
C LEU A 147 11.08 -1.41 20.42
N GLY A 148 10.84 -2.14 21.51
CA GLY A 148 11.82 -2.39 22.58
C GLY A 148 13.08 -3.12 22.08
N PHE A 149 12.91 -4.12 21.21
CA PHE A 149 14.01 -4.78 20.51
C PHE A 149 14.85 -3.78 19.71
N SER A 150 14.19 -2.91 18.94
CA SER A 150 14.88 -1.94 18.10
C SER A 150 15.57 -0.82 18.89
N LEU A 151 14.93 -0.32 19.96
CA LEU A 151 15.56 0.64 20.87
C LEU A 151 16.80 0.03 21.53
N SER A 152 16.74 -1.24 21.91
CA SER A 152 17.91 -1.97 22.45
C SER A 152 19.05 -2.07 21.44
N TRP A 153 18.74 -2.33 20.16
CA TRP A 153 19.73 -2.34 19.08
C TRP A 153 20.41 -0.97 18.91
N LYS A 154 19.64 0.11 19.02
CA LYS A 154 20.14 1.48 18.87
C LYS A 154 20.97 1.98 20.05
N LEU A 155 20.68 1.51 21.26
CA LEU A 155 21.34 1.94 22.50
C LEU A 155 22.67 1.23 22.77
N LYS A 156 23.16 0.35 21.88
CA LYS A 156 24.37 -0.47 22.08
C LYS A 156 24.40 -1.18 23.47
N GLN A 157 23.23 -1.49 24.02
CA GLN A 157 23.14 -2.29 25.25
C GLN A 157 23.45 -3.75 24.90
N HIS A 158 23.98 -4.51 25.88
CA HIS A 158 24.43 -5.89 25.73
C HIS A 158 23.57 -6.77 24.80
N TRP A 159 24.24 -7.60 23.99
CA TRP A 159 23.64 -8.53 23.01
C TRP A 159 22.52 -9.42 23.60
N TRP A 160 22.54 -9.66 24.91
CA TRP A 160 21.53 -10.38 25.67
C TRP A 160 20.15 -9.73 25.64
N SER A 161 20.07 -8.40 25.59
CA SER A 161 18.81 -7.67 25.45
C SER A 161 18.10 -8.03 24.15
N LEU A 162 18.87 -8.22 23.08
CA LEU A 162 18.37 -8.59 21.76
C LEU A 162 17.67 -9.95 21.77
N ALA A 163 18.33 -10.94 22.37
CA ALA A 163 17.78 -12.28 22.52
C ALA A 163 16.52 -12.27 23.41
N LEU A 164 16.49 -11.46 24.46
CA LEU A 164 15.37 -11.36 25.39
C LEU A 164 14.12 -10.74 24.74
N PHE A 165 14.27 -9.64 23.99
CA PHE A 165 13.15 -9.03 23.28
C PHE A 165 12.68 -9.88 22.08
N GLY A 166 13.59 -10.56 21.38
CA GLY A 166 13.22 -11.52 20.33
C GLY A 166 12.45 -12.72 20.90
N ALA A 167 12.92 -13.29 22.02
CA ALA A 167 12.22 -14.37 22.71
C ALA A 167 10.87 -13.92 23.27
N ALA A 168 10.76 -12.70 23.82
CA ALA A 168 9.50 -12.15 24.29
C ALA A 168 8.46 -12.01 23.16
N SER A 169 8.88 -11.61 21.95
CA SER A 169 7.99 -11.55 20.77
C SER A 169 7.47 -12.94 20.36
N LEU A 170 8.33 -13.96 20.42
CA LEU A 170 7.95 -15.36 20.16
C LEU A 170 7.02 -15.91 21.25
N ILE A 171 7.28 -15.58 22.52
CA ILE A 171 6.44 -15.99 23.67
C ILE A 171 5.06 -15.34 23.60
N VAL A 172 4.98 -14.04 23.29
CA VAL A 172 3.69 -13.34 23.11
C VAL A 172 2.90 -13.94 21.95
N THR A 173 3.56 -14.31 20.85
CA THR A 173 2.95 -14.99 19.70
C THR A 173 2.48 -16.41 20.05
N ALA A 174 3.29 -17.16 20.79
CA ALA A 174 2.95 -18.52 21.24
C ALA A 174 1.82 -18.51 22.28
N PHE A 175 1.81 -17.53 23.19
CA PHE A 175 0.75 -17.33 24.16
C PHE A 175 -0.58 -16.98 23.48
N PHE A 176 -0.57 -16.08 22.50
CA PHE A 176 -1.76 -15.78 21.70
C PHE A 176 -2.22 -16.97 20.87
N HIS A 177 -1.28 -17.76 20.32
CA HIS A 177 -1.62 -18.98 19.62
C HIS A 177 -2.31 -19.99 20.55
N CYS A 178 -1.84 -20.15 21.78
CA CYS A 178 -2.44 -21.01 22.80
C CYS A 178 -3.80 -20.49 23.30
N MET A 179 -3.91 -19.17 23.52
CA MET A 179 -5.11 -18.52 24.05
C MET A 179 -6.24 -18.41 23.02
N VAL A 180 -5.93 -18.40 21.72
CA VAL A 180 -6.89 -18.18 20.62
C VAL A 180 -6.99 -19.40 19.68
N LEU A 181 -6.94 -20.61 20.25
CA LEU A 181 -7.28 -21.84 19.53
C LEU A 181 -8.80 -21.83 19.15
N CYS A 182 -9.09 -21.35 17.94
CA CYS A 182 -10.30 -21.49 17.11
C CYS A 182 -11.70 -21.15 17.68
N PRO A 183 -12.44 -20.20 17.06
CA PRO A 183 -13.82 -20.44 16.66
C PRO A 183 -13.84 -21.26 15.33
N PRO A 184 -14.67 -22.32 15.21
CA PRO A 184 -14.68 -23.17 14.03
C PRO A 184 -15.44 -22.58 12.83
N ARG A 185 -14.85 -22.83 11.64
CA ARG A 185 -15.41 -23.00 10.28
C ARG A 185 -16.29 -21.91 9.63
N ALA A 186 -15.80 -21.46 8.47
CA ALA A 186 -16.61 -21.52 7.26
C ALA A 186 -15.86 -22.38 6.22
N THR A 187 -16.61 -23.26 5.60
CA THR A 187 -16.19 -24.38 4.75
C THR A 187 -15.59 -23.93 3.42
N GLU A 188 -14.34 -23.47 3.35
CA GLU A 188 -13.58 -23.49 2.08
C GLU A 188 -12.12 -23.91 2.26
N ARG A 189 -11.69 -24.74 1.33
CA ARG A 189 -10.64 -25.77 1.38
C ARG A 189 -9.19 -25.23 1.46
N TRP A 190 -8.99 -23.96 1.74
CA TRP A 190 -7.68 -23.29 1.72
C TRP A 190 -7.41 -22.53 3.01
N SER A 191 -7.14 -23.26 4.09
CA SER A 191 -6.61 -22.68 5.32
C SER A 191 -5.08 -22.69 5.29
N VAL A 192 -4.48 -21.50 5.40
CA VAL A 192 -3.02 -21.34 5.43
C VAL A 192 -2.48 -22.01 6.70
N PRO A 193 -1.61 -23.03 6.60
CA PRO A 193 -1.30 -23.96 7.69
C PRO A 193 -0.53 -23.35 8.88
N MET A 194 -0.10 -22.09 8.78
CA MET A 194 0.83 -21.50 9.74
C MET A 194 0.38 -20.14 10.29
N MET A 195 -0.82 -19.66 9.99
CA MET A 195 -1.31 -18.43 10.62
C MET A 195 -1.52 -18.68 12.14
N PRO A 196 -0.95 -17.88 13.06
CA PRO A 196 -0.56 -16.46 12.92
C PRO A 196 0.94 -16.14 12.76
N TRP A 197 1.82 -17.15 12.71
CA TRP A 197 3.28 -16.93 12.73
C TRP A 197 3.82 -16.06 11.59
N PRO A 198 3.43 -16.22 10.30
CA PRO A 198 3.90 -15.36 9.22
C PRO A 198 3.51 -13.88 9.40
N ALA A 199 2.32 -13.62 9.96
CA ALA A 199 1.86 -12.27 10.22
C ALA A 199 2.66 -11.62 11.36
N ALA A 200 2.95 -12.36 12.43
CA ALA A 200 3.77 -11.88 13.54
C ALA A 200 5.21 -11.56 13.11
N VAL A 201 5.83 -12.44 12.31
CA VAL A 201 7.17 -12.21 11.74
C VAL A 201 7.17 -10.97 10.84
N SER A 202 6.14 -10.80 10.01
CA SER A 202 6.00 -9.61 9.16
C SER A 202 5.89 -8.32 9.98
N ILE A 203 5.07 -8.30 11.04
CA ILE A 203 4.93 -7.14 11.94
C ILE A 203 6.28 -6.79 12.59
N PHE A 204 6.99 -7.80 13.12
CA PHE A 204 8.29 -7.61 13.74
C PHE A 204 9.34 -7.05 12.77
N LEU A 205 9.45 -7.63 11.57
CA LEU A 205 10.41 -7.18 10.55
C LEU A 205 10.08 -5.77 10.06
N ASN A 206 8.80 -5.46 9.82
CA ASN A 206 8.39 -4.13 9.38
C ASN A 206 8.75 -3.06 10.42
N VAL A 207 8.48 -3.30 11.71
CA VAL A 207 8.81 -2.36 12.80
C VAL A 207 10.33 -2.21 12.98
N PHE A 208 11.08 -3.30 12.88
CA PHE A 208 12.55 -3.27 12.95
C PHE A 208 13.19 -2.51 11.78
N LEU A 209 12.73 -2.76 10.55
CA LEU A 209 13.22 -2.06 9.36
C LEU A 209 12.84 -0.58 9.42
N MET A 210 11.61 -0.27 9.85
CA MET A 210 11.13 1.09 10.01
C MET A 210 11.99 1.91 10.98
N THR A 211 12.44 1.31 12.08
CA THR A 211 13.29 1.97 13.09
C THR A 211 14.77 2.08 12.70
N THR A 212 15.21 1.26 11.75
CA THR A 212 16.57 1.30 11.17
C THR A 212 16.73 2.41 10.13
N LEU A 213 15.62 2.89 9.54
CA LEU A 213 15.65 3.95 8.53
C LEU A 213 16.00 5.34 9.10
N ASN A 214 16.52 6.19 8.21
CA ASN A 214 16.95 7.55 8.52
C ASN A 214 15.81 8.42 9.07
N LYS A 215 16.05 9.09 10.22
CA LYS A 215 15.07 10.01 10.83
C LYS A 215 14.62 11.14 9.90
N ARG A 216 15.51 11.62 9.01
CA ARG A 216 15.17 12.67 8.03
C ARG A 216 14.14 12.20 7.00
N ALA A 217 14.13 10.92 6.68
CA ALA A 217 13.16 10.36 5.74
C ALA A 217 11.75 10.30 6.35
N PHE A 218 11.63 10.06 7.67
CA PHE A 218 10.35 10.14 8.37
C PHE A 218 9.73 11.53 8.34
N GLN A 219 10.53 12.57 8.53
CA GLN A 219 10.03 13.95 8.48
C GLN A 219 9.48 14.28 7.10
N ARG A 220 10.22 13.93 6.03
CA ARG A 220 9.79 14.13 4.64
C ARG A 220 8.52 13.35 4.33
N PHE A 221 8.48 12.06 4.70
CA PHE A 221 7.31 11.21 4.53
C PHE A 221 6.09 11.77 5.28
N GLY A 222 6.26 12.24 6.51
CA GLY A 222 5.19 12.83 7.32
C GLY A 222 4.61 14.09 6.68
N ILE A 223 5.47 15.00 6.19
CA ILE A 223 5.02 16.21 5.48
C ILE A 223 4.24 15.84 4.22
N TRP A 224 4.76 14.90 3.42
CA TRP A 224 4.12 14.46 2.18
C TRP A 224 2.79 13.76 2.45
N ALA A 225 2.73 12.88 3.45
CA ALA A 225 1.50 12.21 3.87
C ALA A 225 0.46 13.20 4.39
N CYS A 226 0.88 14.21 5.15
CA CYS A 226 -0.02 15.28 5.62
C CYS A 226 -0.59 16.08 4.45
N LEU A 227 0.25 16.46 3.47
CA LEU A 227 -0.18 17.17 2.27
C LEU A 227 -1.19 16.35 1.46
N VAL A 228 -0.91 15.07 1.20
CA VAL A 228 -1.84 14.17 0.49
C VAL A 228 -3.17 14.03 1.24
N THR A 229 -3.10 13.86 2.56
CA THR A 229 -4.30 13.74 3.41
C THR A 229 -5.10 15.04 3.39
N LEU A 230 -4.45 16.19 3.47
CA LEU A 230 -5.09 17.49 3.42
C LEU A 230 -5.79 17.71 2.07
N PHE A 231 -5.11 17.43 0.96
CA PHE A 231 -5.69 17.51 -0.38
C PHE A 231 -6.91 16.58 -0.50
N TYR A 232 -6.80 15.35 0.01
CA TYR A 232 -7.90 14.38 0.01
C TYR A 232 -9.11 14.87 0.82
N VAL A 233 -8.90 15.41 2.04
CA VAL A 233 -9.99 15.92 2.88
C VAL A 233 -10.63 17.16 2.28
N LEU A 234 -9.84 18.12 1.79
CA LEU A 234 -10.36 19.33 1.13
C LEU A 234 -11.22 18.97 -0.08
N TYR A 235 -10.73 18.06 -0.92
CA TYR A 235 -11.48 17.60 -2.08
C TYR A 235 -12.71 16.76 -1.69
N GLY A 236 -12.59 15.88 -0.70
CA GLY A 236 -13.70 15.04 -0.23
C GLY A 236 -14.85 15.85 0.40
N VAL A 237 -14.52 16.91 1.13
CA VAL A 237 -15.52 17.86 1.63
C VAL A 237 -16.18 18.59 0.46
N HIS A 238 -15.41 19.07 -0.51
CA HIS A 238 -15.94 19.77 -1.68
C HIS A 238 -16.80 18.86 -2.58
N SER A 239 -16.43 17.59 -2.73
CA SER A 239 -17.20 16.62 -3.53
C SER A 239 -18.51 16.23 -2.86
N THR A 240 -18.57 16.26 -1.53
CA THR A 240 -19.82 16.07 -0.77
C THR A 240 -20.80 17.21 -1.06
N TYR A 241 -20.36 18.47 -1.02
CA TYR A 241 -21.21 19.62 -1.37
C TYR A 241 -21.65 19.62 -2.84
N THR A 242 -20.77 19.20 -3.76
CA THR A 242 -21.12 19.08 -5.19
C THR A 242 -22.19 18.00 -5.44
N ALA A 243 -22.25 16.96 -4.60
CA ALA A 243 -23.29 15.93 -4.71
C ALA A 243 -24.67 16.47 -4.31
N GLU A 244 -24.75 17.28 -3.26
CA GLU A 244 -26.00 17.89 -2.79
C GLU A 244 -26.60 18.87 -3.81
N GLU A 245 -25.77 19.64 -4.52
CA GLU A 245 -26.23 20.60 -5.54
C GLU A 245 -26.81 19.88 -6.78
N ILE A 246 -26.24 18.72 -7.16
CA ILE A 246 -26.76 17.91 -8.28
C ILE A 246 -28.07 17.23 -7.90
N GLU A 247 -28.19 16.67 -6.69
CA GLU A 247 -29.44 16.09 -6.20
C GLU A 247 -30.56 17.15 -6.07
N GLY A 248 -30.26 18.31 -5.48
CA GLY A 248 -31.20 19.43 -5.39
C GLY A 248 -31.60 19.99 -6.77
N GLY A 249 -30.69 19.96 -7.75
CA GLY A 249 -30.96 20.31 -9.14
C GLY A 249 -31.87 19.33 -9.88
N ILE A 250 -31.76 18.03 -9.57
CA ILE A 250 -32.63 16.99 -10.18
C ILE A 250 -34.02 17.03 -9.55
N GLU A 251 -34.13 17.18 -8.23
CA GLU A 251 -35.43 17.32 -7.56
C GLU A 251 -36.15 18.60 -8.01
N SER A 252 -35.46 19.74 -8.10
CA SER A 252 -36.07 20.97 -8.60
C SER A 252 -36.52 20.87 -10.08
N ASN A 253 -35.76 20.20 -10.95
CA ASN A 253 -36.19 19.96 -12.34
C ASN A 253 -37.38 19.00 -12.44
N GLN A 254 -37.50 17.99 -11.56
CA GLN A 254 -38.68 17.13 -11.50
C GLN A 254 -39.93 17.86 -10.99
N VAL A 255 -39.76 18.80 -10.04
CA VAL A 255 -40.85 19.64 -9.53
C VAL A 255 -41.31 20.67 -10.57
N ILE A 256 -40.39 21.24 -11.36
CA ILE A 256 -40.72 22.25 -12.38
C ILE A 256 -41.29 21.62 -13.65
N ASN A 257 -40.94 20.37 -13.99
CA ASN A 257 -41.38 19.73 -15.24
C ASN A 257 -41.93 18.30 -15.04
N PRO A 258 -43.07 18.14 -14.34
CA PRO A 258 -43.62 16.82 -13.99
C PRO A 258 -44.08 15.99 -15.22
N ASN A 259 -44.28 16.62 -16.37
CA ASN A 259 -44.83 15.97 -17.57
C ASN A 259 -43.78 15.30 -18.48
N GLN A 260 -42.49 15.41 -18.18
CA GLN A 260 -41.42 14.85 -19.02
C GLN A 260 -40.98 13.44 -18.60
N SER A 261 -41.31 13.01 -17.37
CA SER A 261 -40.97 11.68 -16.83
C SER A 261 -41.85 10.55 -17.42
N ASN A 262 -43.08 10.87 -17.83
CA ASN A 262 -44.06 9.86 -18.24
C ASN A 262 -43.96 9.42 -19.72
N ALA A 263 -43.07 10.03 -20.51
CA ALA A 263 -42.91 9.70 -21.94
C ALA A 263 -41.80 8.68 -22.23
N ASN A 264 -40.98 8.32 -21.23
CA ASN A 264 -39.89 7.37 -21.41
C ASN A 264 -39.96 6.26 -20.34
N GLY A 265 -41.12 5.60 -20.29
CA GLY A 265 -41.32 4.38 -19.52
C GLY A 265 -40.55 3.21 -20.14
N ASN A 266 -39.26 3.13 -19.86
CA ASN A 266 -38.50 1.88 -19.88
C ASN A 266 -37.33 2.01 -18.91
N HIS A 267 -37.62 1.73 -17.64
CA HIS A 267 -36.60 1.44 -16.63
C HIS A 267 -35.75 0.25 -17.09
N PRO A 268 -34.42 0.36 -17.26
CA PRO A 268 -33.56 -0.78 -17.02
C PRO A 268 -33.35 -0.92 -15.51
N ASN A 269 -33.38 -2.17 -15.06
CA ASN A 269 -33.31 -2.58 -13.67
C ASN A 269 -32.16 -1.92 -12.89
N LYS A 270 -32.47 -1.47 -11.67
CA LYS A 270 -31.55 -0.95 -10.64
C LYS A 270 -30.51 -1.98 -10.14
N GLN A 271 -30.36 -3.14 -10.81
CA GLN A 271 -29.45 -4.23 -10.47
C GLN A 271 -28.16 -4.27 -11.32
N GLU A 272 -28.05 -3.52 -12.42
CA GLU A 272 -26.85 -3.58 -13.29
C GLU A 272 -25.67 -2.69 -12.86
N ILE A 273 -25.85 -1.76 -11.90
CA ILE A 273 -24.79 -0.81 -11.52
C ILE A 273 -23.79 -1.41 -10.51
N SER A 274 -24.03 -2.62 -9.99
CA SER A 274 -23.13 -3.25 -9.02
C SER A 274 -22.11 -4.24 -9.64
N LEU A 275 -22.09 -4.40 -10.97
CA LEU A 275 -21.18 -5.32 -11.67
C LEU A 275 -20.63 -4.74 -13.00
N VAL A 276 -19.97 -3.57 -12.99
CA VAL A 276 -18.95 -3.15 -14.00
C VAL A 276 -17.92 -2.18 -13.42
#